data_AF-A0A2C6MH45-F1
#
_entry.id   AF-A0A2C6MH45-F1
#
_cell.length_a   1.000
_cell.length_b   1.000
_cell.length_c   1.000
_cell.angle_alpha   90.00
_cell.angle_beta   90.00
_cell.angle_gamma   90.00
#
_symmetry.space_group_name_H-M   'P 1'
#
loop_
_entity.id
_entity.type
_entity.pdbx_description
1 polymer ?
#
loop_
_entity_poly.entity_id
_entity_poly.type
_entity_poly.pdbx_seq_one_letter_code
_entity_poly.pdbx_strand_id
1 'polypeptide(L)'
;MQQTKDQLNIFFEQGLPGFEGLRNFLISRPFDNSPFYYLQSAEADDVCFLLLNPFEITQSYEFDLPVPVQEMLEIKATSDIAVFNIVNAQKDLANATVNLQAPVVINVNKSKGMQVVLNDPSLSIREPLKNLLQGKVGRGC
;
A
#
# COMPACT_ATOMS: atom_id res chain seq x y z
N MET A 1 15.36 -25.32 -4.23
CA MET A 1 15.35 -24.20 -5.21
C MET A 1 13.89 -23.81 -5.40
N GLN A 2 13.34 -22.97 -4.52
CA GLN A 2 11.94 -22.58 -4.60
C GLN A 2 11.81 -21.44 -5.61
N GLN A 3 10.92 -21.60 -6.59
CA GLN A 3 10.66 -20.63 -7.65
C GLN A 3 10.09 -19.33 -7.07
N THR A 4 10.84 -18.24 -7.16
CA THR A 4 10.40 -16.88 -6.82
C THR A 4 9.67 -16.30 -8.02
N LYS A 5 8.39 -16.63 -8.23
CA LYS A 5 7.73 -16.33 -9.52
C LYS A 5 6.96 -15.00 -9.60
N ASP A 6 6.59 -14.38 -8.48
CA ASP A 6 5.79 -13.13 -8.51
C ASP A 6 6.30 -12.10 -7.49
N GLN A 7 7.52 -11.58 -7.72
CA GLN A 7 8.06 -10.45 -6.95
C GLN A 7 8.30 -9.25 -7.86
N LEU A 8 7.82 -8.08 -7.45
CA LEU A 8 8.04 -6.81 -8.15
C LEU A 8 9.02 -5.96 -7.36
N ASN A 9 10.13 -5.57 -7.98
CA ASN A 9 11.05 -4.62 -7.40
C ASN A 9 10.58 -3.20 -7.69
N ILE A 10 10.45 -2.38 -6.64
CA ILE A 10 9.91 -1.03 -6.71
C ILE A 10 10.89 -0.06 -6.06
N PHE A 11 11.18 1.02 -6.76
CA PHE A 11 12.00 2.12 -6.28
C PHE A 11 11.14 3.25 -5.72
N PHE A 12 11.41 3.64 -4.48
CA PHE A 12 10.80 4.73 -3.76
C PHE A 12 11.81 5.88 -3.65
N GLU A 13 11.68 6.90 -4.49
CA GLU A 13 12.66 7.99 -4.59
C GLU A 13 12.84 8.74 -3.26
N GLN A 14 11.76 8.90 -2.50
CA GLN A 14 11.73 9.55 -1.19
C GLN A 14 11.77 8.55 -0.02
N GLY A 15 11.90 7.24 -0.31
CA GLY A 15 11.70 6.17 0.66
C GLY A 15 10.28 6.12 1.21
N LEU A 16 10.13 5.64 2.44
CA LEU A 16 8.88 5.67 3.19
C LEU A 16 9.03 6.60 4.41
N PRO A 17 7.96 7.28 4.87
CA PRO A 17 7.96 8.01 6.14
C PRO A 17 8.53 7.19 7.31
N GLY A 18 9.56 7.71 7.96
CA GLY A 18 10.32 7.03 9.02
C GLY A 18 11.40 6.06 8.54
N PHE A 19 11.50 5.84 7.23
CA PHE A 19 12.47 4.97 6.54
C PHE A 19 12.99 5.65 5.25
N GLU A 20 13.23 6.96 5.29
CA GLU A 20 13.58 7.78 4.12
C GLU A 20 14.91 7.36 3.45
N GLY A 21 15.76 6.66 4.20
CA GLY A 21 17.02 6.08 3.71
C GLY A 21 16.84 4.81 2.88
N LEU A 22 15.73 4.09 3.04
CA LEU A 22 15.45 2.85 2.31
C LEU A 22 14.63 3.17 1.07
N ARG A 23 15.09 2.75 -0.11
CA ARG A 23 14.49 3.13 -1.40
C ARG A 23 14.13 1.95 -2.28
N ASN A 24 14.73 0.79 -2.07
CA ASN A 24 14.47 -0.40 -2.86
C ASN A 24 13.62 -1.37 -2.04
N PHE A 25 12.45 -1.70 -2.57
CA PHE A 25 11.52 -2.61 -1.92
C PHE A 25 11.01 -3.66 -2.89
N LEU A 26 10.77 -4.86 -2.38
CA LEU A 26 10.18 -5.98 -3.08
C LEU A 26 8.73 -6.14 -2.62
N ILE A 27 7.81 -6.15 -3.58
CA ILE A 27 6.42 -6.52 -3.34
C ILE A 27 6.22 -7.98 -3.70
N SER A 28 5.60 -8.72 -2.80
CA SER A 28 5.27 -10.12 -3.00
C SER A 28 3.88 -10.46 -2.44
N ARG A 29 3.19 -11.40 -3.08
CA ARG A 29 1.93 -11.94 -2.57
C ARG A 29 2.26 -13.23 -1.78
N PRO A 30 1.97 -13.29 -0.47
CA PRO A 30 2.32 -14.46 0.35
C PRO A 30 1.38 -15.65 0.15
N PHE A 31 0.12 -15.39 -0.22
CA PHE A 31 -0.90 -16.40 -0.41
C PHE A 31 -1.75 -16.07 -1.63
N ASP A 32 -1.94 -17.05 -2.49
CA ASP A 32 -2.88 -16.95 -3.61
C ASP A 32 -4.29 -16.69 -3.08
N ASN A 33 -5.04 -15.81 -3.76
CA ASN A 33 -6.41 -15.40 -3.40
C ASN A 33 -6.56 -14.68 -2.04
N SER A 34 -5.50 -14.10 -1.48
CA SER A 34 -5.58 -13.19 -0.32
C SER A 34 -5.38 -11.72 -0.74
N PRO A 35 -6.05 -10.76 -0.10
CA PRO A 35 -5.87 -9.33 -0.40
C PRO A 35 -4.56 -8.75 0.17
N PHE A 36 -3.79 -9.55 0.90
CA PHE A 36 -2.56 -9.15 1.57
C PHE A 36 -1.32 -9.32 0.71
N TYR A 37 -0.35 -8.45 0.93
CA TYR A 37 0.95 -8.44 0.26
C TYR A 37 2.04 -8.07 1.28
N TYR A 38 3.29 -8.42 0.99
CA TYR A 38 4.44 -7.90 1.73
C TYR A 38 5.16 -6.84 0.90
N LEU A 39 5.62 -5.79 1.58
CA LEU A 39 6.59 -4.83 1.08
C LEU A 39 7.86 -4.95 1.92
N GLN A 40 8.84 -5.68 1.37
CA GLN A 40 10.10 -6.00 2.03
C GLN A 40 11.18 -5.05 1.54
N SER A 41 11.96 -4.44 2.43
CA SER A 41 13.15 -3.69 1.98
C SER A 41 14.19 -4.66 1.43
N ALA A 42 14.80 -4.29 0.30
CA ALA A 42 15.97 -4.97 -0.26
C ALA A 42 17.29 -4.48 0.35
N GLU A 43 17.23 -3.48 1.22
CA GLU A 43 18.39 -2.83 1.85
C GLU A 43 18.50 -3.16 3.35
N ALA A 44 17.37 -3.50 3.99
CA ALA A 44 17.30 -3.87 5.40
C ALA A 44 16.34 -5.06 5.60
N ASP A 45 16.89 -6.23 5.92
CA ASP A 45 16.11 -7.48 6.04
C ASP A 45 15.06 -7.44 7.16
N ASP A 46 15.26 -6.62 8.19
CA ASP A 46 14.36 -6.44 9.33
C ASP A 46 13.20 -5.48 9.04
N VAL A 47 13.18 -4.82 7.87
CA VAL A 47 12.12 -3.90 7.47
C VAL A 47 11.17 -4.55 6.48
N CYS A 48 10.00 -4.93 6.98
CA CYS A 48 8.92 -5.53 6.19
C CYS A 48 7.55 -4.97 6.62
N PHE A 49 6.73 -4.58 5.66
CA PHE A 49 5.37 -4.09 5.90
C PHE A 49 4.34 -5.07 5.35
N LEU A 50 3.29 -5.28 6.12
CA LEU A 50 2.08 -5.94 5.63
C LEU A 50 1.23 -4.89 4.90
N LEU A 51 0.92 -5.17 3.65
CA LEU A 51 0.08 -4.35 2.78
C LEU A 51 -1.24 -5.06 2.53
N LEU A 52 -2.26 -4.29 2.15
CA LEU A 52 -3.50 -4.79 1.58
C LEU A 52 -3.88 -3.99 0.33
N ASN A 53 -4.47 -4.64 -0.67
CA ASN A 53 -5.10 -3.93 -1.78
C ASN A 53 -6.55 -3.56 -1.39
N PRO A 54 -6.87 -2.27 -1.16
CA PRO A 54 -8.19 -1.87 -0.68
C PRO A 54 -9.30 -2.18 -1.68
N PHE A 55 -9.00 -2.14 -2.98
CA PHE A 55 -9.98 -2.35 -4.05
C PHE A 55 -10.35 -3.83 -4.26
N GLU A 56 -9.52 -4.76 -3.77
CA GLU A 56 -9.87 -6.20 -3.72
C GLU A 56 -10.92 -6.50 -2.63
N ILE A 57 -11.16 -5.54 -1.72
CA ILE A 57 -11.98 -5.74 -0.53
C ILE A 57 -13.25 -4.88 -0.56
N THR A 58 -13.14 -3.63 -0.99
CA THR A 58 -14.25 -2.67 -0.98
C THR A 58 -14.23 -1.76 -2.20
N GLN A 59 -15.43 -1.49 -2.72
CA GLN A 59 -15.65 -0.50 -3.78
C GLN A 59 -15.88 0.92 -3.23
N SER A 60 -15.99 1.07 -1.91
CA SER A 60 -16.26 2.38 -1.27
C SER A 60 -15.02 3.20 -0.98
N TYR A 61 -13.82 2.64 -1.19
CA TYR A 61 -12.58 3.38 -1.08
C TYR A 61 -12.30 4.04 -2.42
N GLU A 62 -12.24 5.37 -2.44
CA GLU A 62 -11.94 6.18 -3.62
C GLU A 62 -11.14 7.40 -3.18
N PHE A 63 -10.27 7.90 -4.05
CA PHE A 63 -9.52 9.13 -3.82
C PHE A 63 -8.96 9.65 -5.15
N ASP A 64 -8.74 10.96 -5.21
CA ASP A 64 -8.03 11.59 -6.32
C ASP A 64 -6.53 11.63 -6.04
N LEU A 65 -5.73 11.17 -7.00
CA LEU A 65 -4.28 11.24 -6.90
C LEU A 65 -3.80 12.65 -7.28
N PRO A 66 -3.07 13.38 -6.42
CA PRO A 66 -2.59 14.72 -6.74
C PRO A 66 -1.70 14.73 -8.01
N VAL A 67 -1.87 15.74 -8.87
CA VAL A 67 -1.10 15.89 -10.12
C VAL A 67 0.43 15.78 -9.90
N PRO A 68 1.03 16.41 -8.88
CA PRO A 68 2.48 16.28 -8.65
C PRO A 68 2.93 14.83 -8.40
N VAL A 69 2.07 14.01 -7.77
CA VAL A 69 2.36 12.59 -7.54
C VAL A 69 2.28 11.80 -8.84
N GLN A 70 1.29 12.11 -9.70
CA GLN A 70 1.18 11.49 -11.02
C GLN A 70 2.44 11.76 -11.87
N GLU A 71 2.94 13.00 -11.83
CA GLU A 71 4.16 13.39 -12.53
C GLU A 71 5.41 12.68 -11.98
N MET A 72 5.61 12.66 -10.66
CA MET A 72 6.74 11.97 -10.02
C MET A 72 6.76 10.46 -10.33
N LEU A 73 5.60 9.82 -10.33
CA LEU A 73 5.44 8.40 -10.62
C LEU A 73 5.35 8.10 -12.13
N GLU A 74 5.43 9.10 -13.01
CA GLU A 74 5.30 8.98 -14.47
C GLU A 74 4.02 8.21 -14.90
N ILE A 75 2.91 8.44 -14.19
CA ILE A 75 1.62 7.78 -14.45
C ILE A 75 1.00 8.37 -15.72
N LYS A 76 0.58 7.50 -16.65
CA LYS A 76 -0.08 7.91 -17.90
C LYS A 76 -1.50 7.40 -18.02
N ALA A 77 -1.80 6.26 -17.41
CA ALA A 77 -3.12 5.66 -17.36
C ALA A 77 -3.38 5.03 -15.98
N THR A 78 -4.66 4.91 -15.61
CA THR A 78 -5.07 4.22 -14.38
C THR A 78 -4.66 2.74 -14.36
N SER A 79 -4.53 2.11 -15.53
CA SER A 79 -4.01 0.74 -15.68
C SER A 79 -2.54 0.59 -15.25
N ASP A 80 -1.79 1.70 -15.15
CA ASP A 80 -0.40 1.68 -14.70
C ASP A 80 -0.29 1.61 -13.17
N ILE A 81 -1.41 1.83 -12.46
CA ILE A 81 -1.41 2.10 -11.03
C ILE A 81 -1.78 0.85 -10.24
N ALA A 82 -0.93 0.49 -9.29
CA ALA A 82 -1.28 -0.37 -8.17
C ALA A 82 -1.36 0.45 -6.88
N VAL A 83 -2.35 0.17 -6.05
CA VAL A 83 -2.58 0.87 -4.78
C VAL A 83 -2.64 -0.14 -3.66
N PHE A 84 -1.96 0.19 -2.56
CA PHE A 84 -1.97 -0.58 -1.34
C PHE A 84 -2.12 0.33 -0.13
N ASN A 85 -2.63 -0.20 0.99
CA ASN A 85 -2.57 0.46 2.28
C ASN A 85 -1.74 -0.37 3.26
N ILE A 86 -0.97 0.30 4.12
CA ILE A 86 -0.17 -0.35 5.15
C ILE A 86 -1.11 -0.82 6.28
N VAL A 87 -0.99 -2.10 6.63
CA VAL A 87 -1.63 -2.73 7.79
C VAL A 87 -0.71 -2.56 9.00
N ASN A 88 -1.22 -1.93 10.03
CA ASN A 88 -0.57 -1.80 11.32
C ASN A 88 -1.05 -2.90 12.28
N ALA A 89 -0.25 -3.96 12.42
CA ALA A 89 -0.53 -5.12 13.25
C ALA A 89 0.28 -5.13 14.56
N GLN A 90 0.25 -4.03 15.32
CA GLN A 90 1.14 -3.83 16.50
C GLN A 90 1.16 -4.98 17.52
N LYS A 91 0.03 -5.67 17.72
CA LYS A 91 -0.09 -6.74 18.73
C LYS A 91 -0.71 -8.01 18.17
N ASP A 92 -1.80 -7.87 17.41
CA ASP A 92 -2.49 -8.98 16.79
C ASP A 92 -3.25 -8.50 15.55
N LEU A 93 -3.58 -9.42 14.65
CA LEU A 93 -4.33 -9.13 13.43
C LEU A 93 -5.81 -8.79 13.71
N ALA A 94 -6.34 -9.23 14.87
CA ALA A 94 -7.72 -8.99 15.25
C ALA A 94 -8.01 -7.52 15.61
N ASN A 95 -7.00 -6.79 16.06
CA ASN A 95 -7.01 -5.38 16.41
C ASN A 95 -6.18 -4.53 15.42
N ALA A 96 -5.72 -5.13 14.32
CA ALA A 96 -4.97 -4.43 13.31
C ALA A 96 -5.81 -3.31 12.69
N THR A 97 -5.12 -2.23 12.36
CA THR A 97 -5.72 -1.06 11.69
C THR A 97 -5.02 -0.80 10.37
N VAL A 98 -5.69 -0.09 9.48
CA VAL A 98 -5.21 0.26 8.15
C VAL A 98 -5.20 1.78 8.03
N ASN A 99 -4.12 2.33 7.49
CA ASN A 99 -4.06 3.75 7.20
C ASN A 99 -4.63 4.03 5.81
N LEU A 100 -5.88 4.49 5.74
CA LEU A 100 -6.55 4.87 4.49
C LEU A 100 -6.09 6.24 3.97
N GLN A 101 -5.55 7.11 4.82
CA GLN A 101 -5.03 8.41 4.40
C GLN A 101 -3.64 8.35 3.78
N ALA A 102 -2.91 7.24 3.93
CA ALA A 102 -1.53 7.14 3.43
C ALA A 102 -1.30 5.92 2.53
N PRO A 103 -2.01 5.79 1.39
CA PRO A 103 -1.78 4.70 0.46
C PRO A 103 -0.36 4.70 -0.12
N VAL A 104 0.14 3.50 -0.37
CA VAL A 104 1.30 3.23 -1.21
C VAL A 104 0.79 3.13 -2.64
N VAL A 105 1.21 4.09 -3.48
CA VAL A 105 0.84 4.18 -4.89
C VAL A 105 2.05 3.82 -5.74
N ILE A 106 1.85 2.93 -6.70
CA ILE A 106 2.92 2.36 -7.50
C ILE A 106 2.56 2.43 -8.97
N ASN A 107 3.49 2.94 -9.77
CA ASN A 107 3.48 2.74 -11.20
C ASN A 107 4.19 1.42 -11.53
N VAL A 108 3.41 0.40 -11.91
CA VAL A 108 3.95 -0.95 -12.16
C VAL A 108 4.87 -1.00 -13.37
N ASN A 109 4.56 -0.20 -14.40
CA ASN A 109 5.33 -0.15 -15.65
C ASN A 109 6.68 0.55 -15.47
N LYS A 110 6.77 1.45 -14.49
CA LYS A 110 7.98 2.21 -14.16
C LYS A 110 8.72 1.68 -12.96
N SER A 111 8.13 0.72 -12.24
CA SER A 111 8.67 0.20 -10.98
C SER A 111 8.98 1.34 -9.98
N LYS A 112 8.10 2.35 -9.93
CA LYS A 112 8.22 3.52 -9.06
C LYS A 112 7.10 3.52 -8.03
N GLY A 113 7.42 3.77 -6.77
CA GLY A 113 6.48 3.81 -5.67
C GLY A 113 6.59 5.10 -4.84
N MET A 114 5.48 5.48 -4.22
CA MET A 114 5.42 6.58 -3.25
C MET A 114 4.34 6.30 -2.21
N GLN A 115 4.60 6.64 -0.94
CA GLN A 115 3.53 6.73 0.05
C GLN A 115 2.92 8.14 -0.02
N VAL A 116 1.65 8.21 -0.38
CA VAL A 116 0.94 9.46 -0.67
C VAL A 116 0.06 9.82 0.51
N VAL A 117 0.21 11.03 1.04
CA VAL A 117 -0.70 11.53 2.09
C VAL A 117 -1.92 12.19 1.43
N LEU A 118 -3.08 11.59 1.63
CA LEU A 118 -4.38 12.10 1.22
C LEU A 118 -4.90 13.04 2.31
N ASN A 119 -5.18 14.29 1.95
CA ASN A 119 -5.78 15.27 2.85
C ASN A 119 -7.32 15.19 2.82
N ASP A 120 -7.87 13.98 2.90
CA ASP A 120 -9.31 13.73 2.90
C ASP A 120 -9.78 13.40 4.33
N PRO A 121 -10.61 14.26 4.96
CA PRO A 121 -11.08 14.04 6.33
C PRO A 121 -12.03 12.85 6.46
N SER A 122 -12.60 12.34 5.37
CA SER A 122 -13.48 11.16 5.38
C SER A 122 -12.72 9.84 5.52
N LEU A 123 -11.42 9.83 5.23
CA LEU A 123 -10.57 8.65 5.32
C LEU A 123 -9.96 8.54 6.72
N SER A 124 -9.99 7.36 7.32
CA SER A 124 -9.43 7.12 8.65
C SER A 124 -7.95 6.71 8.60
N ILE A 125 -7.14 7.29 9.49
CA ILE A 125 -5.73 6.89 9.70
C ILE A 125 -5.63 5.52 10.39
N ARG A 126 -6.68 5.12 11.14
CA ARG A 126 -6.71 3.89 11.93
C ARG A 126 -8.02 3.15 11.69
N GLU A 127 -8.34 2.85 10.43
CA GLU A 127 -9.52 2.05 10.10
C GLU A 127 -9.33 0.61 10.60
N PRO A 128 -10.24 0.05 11.41
CA PRO A 128 -10.13 -1.35 11.81
C PRO A 128 -10.12 -2.29 10.59
N LEU A 129 -9.10 -3.16 10.50
CA LEU A 129 -8.96 -4.10 9.37
C LEU A 129 -10.22 -4.98 9.21
N LYS A 130 -10.84 -5.37 10.33
CA LYS A 130 -12.08 -6.15 10.34
C LYS A 130 -13.24 -5.48 9.62
N ASN A 131 -13.34 -4.15 9.68
CA ASN A 131 -14.40 -3.40 9.00
C ASN A 131 -14.21 -3.52 7.48
N LEU A 132 -12.97 -3.28 7.02
CA LEU A 132 -12.61 -3.40 5.61
C LEU A 132 -12.93 -4.80 5.11
N LEU A 133 -12.46 -5.86 5.78
CA LEU A 133 -12.72 -7.25 5.36
C LEU A 133 -14.21 -7.64 5.31
N GLN A 134 -15.08 -6.90 6.00
CA GLN A 134 -16.54 -7.07 5.94
C GLN A 134 -17.21 -6.17 4.88
N GLY A 135 -16.43 -5.48 4.05
CA GLY A 135 -16.92 -4.54 3.03
C GLY A 135 -17.46 -3.22 3.60
N LYS A 136 -17.19 -2.92 4.88
CA LYS A 136 -17.61 -1.67 5.52
C LYS A 136 -16.41 -0.72 5.57
N VAL A 137 -16.44 0.34 4.79
CA VAL A 137 -15.56 1.49 5.03
C VAL A 137 -16.30 2.38 6.01
N GLY A 138 -15.73 2.57 7.21
CA GLY A 138 -16.25 3.53 8.16
C GLY A 138 -16.21 4.92 7.54
N ARG A 139 -17.31 5.37 6.93
CA ARG A 139 -17.52 6.80 6.72
C ARG A 139 -17.73 7.39 8.11
N GLY A 140 -16.70 8.01 8.66
CA GLY A 140 -16.80 8.72 9.92
C GLY A 140 -17.99 9.68 9.85
N CYS A 141 -18.84 9.64 10.88
CA CYS A 141 -19.84 10.68 11.12
C CYS A 141 -19.17 12.00 11.51
#